data_AF-A0A3A4V2T4-F1
#
_entry.id   AF-A0A3A4V2T4-F1
#
_cell.length_a   1.000
_cell.length_b   1.000
_cell.length_c   1.000
_cell.angle_alpha   90.00
_cell.angle_beta   90.00
_cell.angle_gamma   90.00
#
_symmetry.space_group_name_H-M   'P 1'
#
loop_
_entity.id
_entity.type
_entity.pdbx_description
1 polymer ?
#
loop_
_entity_poly.entity_id
_entity_poly.type
_entity_poly.pdbx_seq_one_letter_code
_entity_poly.pdbx_strand_id
1 'polypeptide(L)' 'MDKLFFCDFGSYGHIIKSHWQLFEDEFESKPDFEGNVKYLSDFRNSIKHSRKPSRILQKQGEASAEWFVEKLKDLS' A
#
# COMPACT_ATOMS: atom_id res chain seq x y z
N MET A 1 14.05 -18.33 9.61
CA MET A 1 12.62 -18.09 9.34
C MET A 1 12.44 -16.60 9.22
N ASP A 2 12.19 -16.14 7.99
CA ASP A 2 12.26 -14.74 7.60
C ASP A 2 11.23 -13.89 8.32
N LYS A 3 11.69 -12.83 9.00
CA LYS A 3 10.84 -11.89 9.76
C LYS A 3 9.78 -11.20 8.89
N LEU A 4 9.93 -11.28 7.57
CA LEU A 4 9.01 -10.75 6.57
C LEU A 4 7.66 -11.49 6.53
N PHE A 5 7.59 -12.76 6.94
CA PHE A 5 6.33 -13.53 6.93
C PHE A 5 5.29 -13.03 7.94
N PHE A 6 5.67 -12.18 8.89
CA PHE A 6 4.76 -11.57 9.88
C PHE A 6 4.35 -10.14 9.54
N CYS A 7 4.89 -9.55 8.48
CA CYS A 7 4.56 -8.19 8.09
C CYS A 7 3.21 -8.17 7.36
N ASP A 8 2.25 -7.40 7.87
CA ASP A 8 1.08 -7.05 7.08
C ASP A 8 1.40 -5.89 6.12
N PHE A 9 0.48 -5.60 5.20
CA PHE A 9 0.68 -4.53 4.22
C PHE A 9 1.06 -3.18 4.85
N GLY A 10 0.49 -2.84 6.02
CA GLY A 10 0.84 -1.64 6.76
C GLY A 10 2.28 -1.67 7.31
N SER A 11 2.75 -2.84 7.76
CA SER A 11 4.12 -3.05 8.22
C SER A 11 5.14 -2.80 7.09
N TYR A 12 4.86 -3.27 5.88
CA TYR A 12 5.69 -2.94 4.70
C TYR A 12 5.70 -1.44 4.42
N GLY A 13 4.54 -0.78 4.48
CA GLY A 13 4.43 0.67 4.34
C GLY A 13 5.31 1.42 5.34
N HIS A 14 5.35 0.97 6.59
CA HIS A 14 6.20 1.56 7.62
C HIS A 14 7.70 1.34 7.38
N ILE A 15 8.09 0.14 6.95
CA ILE A 15 9.48 -0.19 6.64
C ILE A 15 10.00 0.68 5.48
N ILE A 16 9.24 0.76 4.39
CA ILE A 16 9.57 1.58 3.22
C ILE A 16 9.67 3.06 3.62
N LYS A 17 8.69 3.58 4.36
CA LYS A 17 8.70 4.96 4.85
C LYS A 17 9.93 5.29 5.69
N SER A 18 10.37 4.35 6.52
CA SER A 18 11.52 4.50 7.41
C SER A 18 12.86 4.50 6.66
N HIS A 19 12.88 3.92 5.46
CA HIS A 19 14.06 3.82 4.60
C HIS A 19 13.80 4.48 3.23
N TRP A 20 13.04 5.59 3.22
CA TRP A 20 12.50 6.20 2.00
C TRP A 20 13.55 6.44 0.89
N GLN A 21 14.77 6.84 1.27
CA GLN A 21 15.88 7.07 0.34
C GLN A 21 16.23 5.85 -0.53
N LEU A 22 15.89 4.63 -0.10
CA LEU A 22 16.13 3.41 -0.88
C LEU A 22 15.02 3.11 -1.89
N PHE A 23 13.89 3.84 -1.83
CA PHE A 23 12.68 3.55 -2.61
C PHE A 23 12.12 4.80 -3.30
N GLU A 24 12.82 5.93 -3.22
CA GLU A 24 12.35 7.19 -3.77
C GLU A 24 12.38 7.20 -5.29
N ASP A 25 13.27 6.44 -5.91
CA ASP A 25 13.34 6.29 -7.36
C ASP A 25 12.15 5.49 -7.91
N GLU A 26 11.72 4.44 -7.22
CA GLU A 26 10.55 3.64 -7.63
C GLU A 26 9.23 4.36 -7.38
N PHE A 27 9.04 4.91 -6.18
CA PHE A 27 7.74 5.47 -5.78
C PHE A 27 7.59 6.95 -6.09
N GLU A 28 8.69 7.67 -6.38
CA GLU A 28 8.81 9.08 -6.80
C GLU A 28 8.33 10.12 -5.77
N SER A 29 7.19 9.87 -5.12
CA SER A 29 6.47 10.81 -4.27
C SER A 29 6.08 10.15 -2.95
N LYS A 30 6.73 10.58 -1.87
CA LYS A 30 6.44 10.10 -0.51
C LYS A 30 4.98 10.33 -0.10
N PRO A 31 4.37 11.50 -0.35
CA PRO A 31 2.96 11.72 -0.04
C PRO A 31 2.02 10.76 -0.79
N ASP A 32 2.29 10.51 -2.08
CA ASP A 32 1.45 9.62 -2.87
C ASP A 32 1.60 8.17 -2.41
N PHE A 33 2.82 7.74 -2.08
CA PHE A 33 3.07 6.45 -1.46
C PHE A 33 2.29 6.29 -0.15
N GLU A 34 2.41 7.25 0.77
CA GLU A 34 1.71 7.20 2.07
C GLU A 34 0.18 7.18 1.90
N GLY A 35 -0.34 7.98 0.96
CA GLY A 35 -1.76 7.98 0.61
C GLY A 35 -2.24 6.62 0.10
N ASN A 36 -1.53 6.04 -0.87
CA ASN A 36 -1.87 4.75 -1.45
C ASN A 36 -1.76 3.61 -0.44
N VAL A 37 -0.73 3.61 0.42
CA VAL A 37 -0.61 2.65 1.54
C VAL A 37 -1.84 2.73 2.44
N LYS A 38 -2.27 3.95 2.79
CA LYS A 38 -3.42 4.17 3.67
C LYS A 38 -4.72 3.68 3.03
N TYR A 39 -5.03 4.10 1.80
CA TYR A 39 -6.27 3.72 1.13
C TYR A 39 -6.40 2.21 0.93
N LEU A 40 -5.30 1.56 0.52
CA LEU A 40 -5.30 0.12 0.34
C LEU A 40 -5.40 -0.64 1.68
N SER A 41 -4.75 -0.14 2.73
CA SER A 41 -4.88 -0.69 4.10
C SER A 41 -6.32 -0.59 4.60
N ASP A 42 -6.94 0.58 4.48
CA ASP A 42 -8.32 0.84 4.92
C ASP A 42 -9.32 -0.02 4.13
N PHE A 43 -9.12 -0.15 2.81
CA PHE A 43 -9.93 -1.00 1.96
C PHE A 43 -9.80 -2.48 2.35
N ARG A 44 -8.58 -3.02 2.49
CA ARG A 44 -8.34 -4.39 2.95
C ARG A 44 -8.96 -4.65 4.32
N ASN A 45 -8.82 -3.70 5.25
CA ASN A 45 -9.39 -3.80 6.59
C ASN A 45 -10.92 -3.82 6.55
N SER A 46 -11.55 -3.04 5.68
CA SER A 46 -13.01 -3.07 5.49
C SER A 46 -13.50 -4.46 5.05
N ILE A 47 -12.82 -5.07 4.08
CA ILE A 47 -13.12 -6.43 3.58
C ILE A 47 -12.89 -7.47 4.69
N LYS A 48 -11.74 -7.42 5.37
CA LYS A 48 -11.37 -8.35 6.45
C LYS A 48 -12.38 -8.37 7.58
N HIS A 49 -12.93 -7.21 7.94
CA HIS A 49 -13.92 -7.08 9.01
C HIS A 49 -15.37 -7.17 8.50
N SER A 50 -15.57 -7.62 7.25
CA SER A 50 -16.89 -7.75 6.60
C SER A 50 -17.73 -6.47 6.64
N ARG A 51 -17.07 -5.31 6.70
CA ARG A 51 -17.70 -3.99 6.64
C ARG A 51 -17.81 -3.61 5.18
N LYS A 52 -19.02 -3.27 4.72
CA LYS A 52 -19.20 -2.76 3.36
C LYS A 52 -18.43 -1.43 3.22
N PRO A 53 -17.39 -1.33 2.38
CA PRO A 53 -16.71 -0.07 2.17
C PRO A 53 -17.68 0.94 1.55
N SER A 54 -17.48 2.22 1.83
CA SER A 54 -18.17 3.27 1.06
C SER A 54 -17.71 3.18 -0.39
N ARG A 55 -18.55 3.65 -1.33
CA ARG A 55 -18.18 3.67 -2.77
C ARG A 55 -16.90 4.48 -3.02
N ILE A 56 -16.66 5.52 -2.21
CA ILE A 56 -15.43 6.33 -2.26
C ILE A 56 -14.24 5.48 -1.82
N LEU A 57 -14.32 4.83 -0.66
CA LEU A 57 -13.24 3.99 -0.14
C LEU A 57 -12.92 2.83 -1.09
N GLN A 58 -13.95 2.22 -1.68
CA GLN A 58 -13.76 1.16 -2.66
C GLN A 58 -12.94 1.65 -3.87
N LYS A 59 -13.36 2.77 -4.49
CA LYS A 59 -12.64 3.33 -5.63
C LYS A 59 -11.21 3.74 -5.30
N GLN A 60 -11.00 4.34 -4.13
CA GLN A 60 -9.67 4.72 -3.66
C GLN A 60 -8.79 3.48 -3.44
N GLY A 61 -9.33 2.44 -2.79
CA GLY A 61 -8.61 1.20 -2.57
C GLY A 61 -8.26 0.46 -3.86
N GLU A 62 -9.18 0.40 -4.82
CA GLU A 62 -8.96 -0.19 -6.15
C GLU A 62 -7.90 0.60 -6.93
N ALA A 63 -8.01 1.93 -6.99
CA ALA A 63 -7.01 2.79 -7.63
C ALA A 63 -5.62 2.64 -6.99
N SER A 64 -5.55 2.57 -5.66
CA SER A 64 -4.27 2.34 -4.95
C SER A 64 -3.70 0.95 -5.23
N ALA A 65 -4.53 -0.08 -5.35
CA ALA A 65 -4.07 -1.41 -5.73
C ALA A 65 -3.45 -1.40 -7.14
N GLU A 66 -4.10 -0.78 -8.12
CA GLU A 66 -3.55 -0.64 -9.47
C GLU A 66 -2.25 0.17 -9.48
N TRP A 67 -2.19 1.28 -8.73
CA TRP A 67 -0.96 2.08 -8.59
C TRP A 67 0.23 1.25 -8.08
N PHE A 68 0.03 0.41 -7.06
CA PHE A 68 1.09 -0.50 -6.59
C PHE A 68 1.47 -1.54 -7.64
N VAL A 69 0.52 -2.07 -8.40
CA VAL A 69 0.83 -3.01 -9.49
C VAL A 69 1.66 -2.31 -10.57
N GLU A 70 1.37 -1.06 -10.92
CA GLU A 70 2.17 -0.29 -11.87
C GLU A 70 3.58 -0.05 -11.34
N LYS A 71 3.73 0.49 -10.13
CA LYS A 71 5.04 0.78 -9.53
C LYS A 71 5.90 -0.45 -9.29
N LEU A 72 5.31 -1.62 -9.09
CA LEU A 72 6.04 -2.86 -8.85
C LEU A 72 6.28 -3.68 -10.13
N LYS A 73 5.63 -3.36 -11.25
CA LYS A 73 5.86 -4.03 -12.54
C LYS A 73 7.21 -3.69 -13.15
N ASP A 74 7.76 -2.51 -12.84
CA ASP A 74 9.07 -2.09 -13.35
C ASP A 74 10.25 -2.81 -12.67
N LEU A 75 9.97 -3.76 -11.76
CA LEU A 75 10.96 -4.59 -11.05
C LEU A 75 11.19 -5.98 -11.68
N SER A 76 10.55 -6.32 -12.82
CA SER A 76 10.63 -7.65 -13.48
C SER A 76 11.48 -7.68 -14.74
#